data_AF-A0A640UT11-F1
#
_entry.id   AF-A0A640UT11-F1
#
_cell.length_a   1.000
_cell.length_b   1.000
_cell.length_c   1.000
_cell.angle_alpha   90.00
_cell.angle_beta   90.00
_cell.angle_gamma   90.00
#
_symmetry.space_group_name_H-M   'P 1'
#
loop_
_entity.id
_entity.type
_entity.pdbx_description
1 polymer ?
#
loop_
_entity_poly.entity_id
_entity_poly.type
_entity_poly.pdbx_seq_one_letter_code
_entity_poly.pdbx_strand_id
1 'polypeptide(L)'
;MQLHDVWFVLIAFLWTGYFFLEGFDFGIGVLTKLLARDRQEKRVLINTIGPVWDGNEVWLISAAGATFAAFPEWYATLFSGFYLPLLLILVCLILRGVAFEYRVKRSEERWQRNWEHTIFWTSLLPAVLWGIVFGNLVHGVKIDAHKEYVGTVLDLLNPYAILGGLVTLTLFTFHGAVFASLKTVGDIRERARRTAAVLGPVAAVTVLGFLGWTQADKGDGTSLVAMIVAVVALIAALGANRLGREGWAFAFSGVTVMAAVVMLFLTLFPNVMPSTLNESWNLTVSNAASSPYTLKIMTWGAGFATPLVMLYQGWTYWVFRKRIGTQHLAEAH
;
A
#
# COMPACT_ATOMS: atom_id res chain seq x y z
N MET A 1 19.99 -14.31 -14.19
CA MET A 1 18.57 -14.32 -13.79
C MET A 1 17.78 -15.04 -14.84
N GLN A 2 16.98 -16.01 -14.44
CA GLN A 2 15.96 -16.63 -15.28
C GLN A 2 14.78 -15.65 -15.47
N LEU A 3 13.93 -15.86 -16.48
CA LEU A 3 12.79 -14.97 -16.72
C LEU A 3 11.81 -14.92 -15.54
N HIS A 4 11.63 -16.02 -14.81
CA HIS A 4 10.79 -16.02 -13.62
C HIS A 4 11.38 -15.16 -12.49
N ASP A 5 12.70 -15.11 -12.32
CA ASP A 5 13.33 -14.20 -11.34
C ASP A 5 13.04 -12.73 -11.69
N VAL A 6 13.13 -12.39 -12.98
CA VAL A 6 12.81 -11.03 -13.47
C VAL A 6 11.36 -10.69 -13.19
N TRP A 7 10.44 -11.61 -13.45
CA TRP A 7 9.02 -11.40 -13.22
C TRP A 7 8.66 -11.30 -11.73
N PHE A 8 9.35 -12.05 -10.85
CA PHE A 8 9.21 -11.86 -9.41
C PHE A 8 9.60 -10.45 -8.98
N VAL A 9 10.74 -9.94 -9.48
CA VAL A 9 11.19 -8.57 -9.20
C VAL A 9 10.22 -7.53 -9.76
N LEU A 10 9.67 -7.74 -10.96
CA LEU A 10 8.66 -6.84 -11.54
C LEU A 10 7.37 -6.81 -10.73
N ILE A 11 6.91 -7.95 -10.22
CA ILE A 11 5.73 -8.00 -9.33
C ILE A 11 6.03 -7.30 -8.01
N ALA A 12 7.20 -7.54 -7.42
CA ALA A 12 7.64 -6.82 -6.22
C ALA A 12 7.67 -5.30 -6.45
N PHE A 13 8.14 -4.85 -7.63
CA PHE A 13 8.11 -3.44 -8.03
C PHE A 13 6.68 -2.89 -8.14
N LEU A 14 5.75 -3.63 -8.74
CA LEU A 14 4.34 -3.23 -8.86
C LEU A 14 3.67 -3.09 -7.49
N TRP A 15 3.87 -4.05 -6.59
CA TRP A 15 3.37 -3.97 -5.21
C TRP A 15 4.01 -2.84 -4.40
N THR A 16 5.31 -2.62 -4.60
CA THR A 16 6.05 -1.50 -3.98
C THR A 16 5.49 -0.15 -4.43
N GLY A 17 5.25 0.01 -5.74
CA GLY A 17 4.63 1.21 -6.29
C GLY A 17 3.20 1.40 -5.81
N TYR A 18 2.39 0.34 -5.76
CA TYR A 18 1.04 0.37 -5.21
C TYR A 18 1.04 0.86 -3.76
N PHE A 19 1.84 0.26 -2.87
CA PHE A 19 1.85 0.69 -1.46
C PHE A 19 2.45 2.08 -1.25
N PHE A 20 3.39 2.51 -2.08
CA PHE A 20 3.86 3.89 -2.05
C PHE A 20 2.75 4.88 -2.44
N LEU A 21 2.09 4.65 -3.58
CA LEU A 21 1.08 5.55 -4.13
C LEU A 21 -0.24 5.49 -3.34
N GLU A 22 -0.78 4.30 -3.17
CA GLU A 22 -2.04 4.08 -2.47
C GLU A 22 -1.92 4.27 -0.96
N GLY A 23 -0.72 4.10 -0.40
CA GLY A 23 -0.48 4.27 1.02
C GLY A 23 -0.86 5.67 1.51
N PHE A 24 -0.51 6.73 0.77
CA PHE A 24 -0.95 8.07 1.17
C PHE A 24 -2.43 8.33 0.86
N ASP A 25 -3.02 7.70 -0.15
CA ASP A 25 -4.46 7.82 -0.44
C ASP A 25 -5.30 7.23 0.68
N PHE A 26 -4.96 6.01 1.14
CA PHE A 26 -5.57 5.43 2.33
C PHE A 26 -5.34 6.31 3.57
N GLY A 27 -4.12 6.84 3.74
CA GLY A 27 -3.81 7.76 4.83
C GLY A 27 -4.69 9.01 4.82
N ILE A 28 -4.86 9.65 3.65
CA ILE A 28 -5.74 10.81 3.48
C ILE A 28 -7.19 10.45 3.81
N GLY A 29 -7.68 9.30 3.35
CA GLY A 29 -9.01 8.80 3.66
C GLY A 29 -9.26 8.64 5.16
N VAL A 30 -8.30 8.10 5.92
CA VAL A 30 -8.36 8.02 7.39
C VAL A 30 -8.32 9.41 8.04
N LEU A 31 -7.48 10.30 7.52
CA LEU A 31 -7.32 11.67 8.04
C LEU A 31 -8.55 12.56 7.83
N THR A 32 -9.49 12.19 6.94
CA THR A 32 -10.78 12.89 6.83
C THR A 32 -11.56 12.96 8.15
N LYS A 33 -11.33 12.01 9.07
CA LYS A 33 -11.94 12.00 10.41
C LYS A 33 -10.99 12.44 11.52
N LEU A 34 -9.68 12.23 11.36
CA LEU A 34 -8.69 12.51 12.41
C LEU A 34 -8.10 13.92 12.35
N LEU A 35 -8.13 14.59 11.18
CA LEU A 35 -7.43 15.86 10.95
C LEU A 35 -8.38 17.01 10.60
N ALA A 36 -9.37 16.74 9.73
CA ALA A 36 -10.31 17.76 9.26
C ALA A 36 -11.33 18.11 10.34
N ARG A 37 -11.59 19.41 10.52
CA ARG A 37 -12.54 19.95 11.51
C ARG A 37 -13.94 20.09 10.96
N ASP A 38 -14.04 20.46 9.69
CA ASP A 38 -15.31 20.72 9.01
C ASP A 38 -15.34 20.06 7.61
N ARG A 39 -16.48 20.20 6.93
CA ARG A 39 -16.69 19.60 5.60
C ARG A 39 -15.85 20.25 4.50
N GLN A 40 -15.51 21.53 4.62
CA GLN A 40 -14.66 22.21 3.64
C GLN A 40 -13.25 21.64 3.71
N GLU A 41 -12.70 21.48 4.92
CA GLU A 41 -11.40 20.87 5.12
C GLU A 41 -11.36 19.41 4.65
N LYS A 42 -12.41 18.62 4.91
CA LYS A 42 -12.54 17.26 4.35
C LYS A 42 -12.51 17.27 2.83
N ARG A 43 -13.22 18.22 2.20
CA ARG A 43 -13.23 18.39 0.74
C ARG A 43 -11.83 18.76 0.22
N VAL A 44 -11.08 19.62 0.93
CA VAL A 44 -9.69 19.92 0.58
C VAL A 44 -8.83 18.66 0.61
N LEU A 45 -8.90 17.86 1.69
CA LEU A 45 -8.15 16.61 1.79
C LEU A 45 -8.49 15.63 0.68
N ILE A 46 -9.78 15.41 0.38
CA ILE A 46 -10.18 14.50 -0.71
C ILE A 46 -9.69 15.04 -2.07
N ASN A 47 -9.76 16.35 -2.29
CA ASN A 47 -9.29 16.96 -3.52
C ASN A 47 -7.76 16.90 -3.71
N THR A 48 -6.96 16.63 -2.66
CA THR A 48 -5.50 16.47 -2.84
C THR A 48 -5.16 15.19 -3.59
N ILE A 49 -6.02 14.16 -3.48
CA ILE A 49 -5.86 12.84 -4.11
C ILE A 49 -6.79 12.65 -5.31
N GLY A 50 -7.85 13.45 -5.43
CA GLY A 50 -8.87 13.39 -6.49
C GLY A 50 -8.32 13.19 -7.92
N PRO A 51 -7.26 13.89 -8.36
CA PRO A 51 -6.72 13.72 -9.72
C PRO A 51 -5.85 12.47 -9.95
N VAL A 52 -5.47 11.74 -8.90
CA VAL A 52 -4.45 10.68 -8.98
C VAL A 52 -4.88 9.32 -8.41
N TRP A 53 -5.88 9.27 -7.52
CA TRP A 53 -6.25 8.04 -6.80
C TRP A 53 -6.63 6.89 -7.74
N ASP A 54 -7.41 7.17 -8.79
CA ASP A 54 -7.84 6.15 -9.76
C ASP A 54 -6.62 5.55 -10.49
N GLY A 55 -5.67 6.39 -10.87
CA GLY A 55 -4.41 5.94 -11.46
C GLY A 55 -3.50 5.17 -10.49
N ASN A 56 -3.59 5.45 -9.19
CA ASN A 56 -2.86 4.70 -8.16
C ASN A 56 -3.44 3.29 -7.98
N GLU A 57 -4.78 3.14 -8.03
CA GLU A 57 -5.44 1.82 -7.96
C GLU A 57 -5.07 0.89 -9.12
N VAL A 58 -4.75 1.44 -10.30
CA VAL A 58 -4.29 0.65 -11.46
C VAL A 58 -3.01 -0.14 -11.16
N TRP A 59 -2.18 0.29 -10.21
CA TRP A 59 -1.00 -0.47 -9.78
C TRP A 59 -1.37 -1.79 -9.12
N LEU A 60 -2.46 -1.83 -8.34
CA LEU A 60 -2.97 -3.06 -7.75
C LEU A 60 -3.48 -4.02 -8.84
N ILE A 61 -4.26 -3.49 -9.79
CA ILE A 61 -4.79 -4.29 -10.91
C ILE A 61 -3.62 -4.87 -11.72
N SER A 62 -2.60 -4.06 -11.98
CA SER A 62 -1.40 -4.46 -12.71
C SER A 62 -0.60 -5.51 -11.92
N ALA A 63 -0.42 -5.35 -10.61
CA ALA A 63 0.28 -6.30 -9.76
C ALA A 63 -0.45 -7.66 -9.72
N ALA A 64 -1.77 -7.65 -9.53
CA ALA A 64 -2.60 -8.85 -9.53
C ALA A 64 -2.62 -9.52 -10.92
N GLY A 65 -2.81 -8.75 -11.99
CA GLY A 65 -2.80 -9.26 -13.37
C GLY A 65 -1.44 -9.80 -13.81
N ALA A 66 -0.35 -9.14 -13.42
CA ALA A 66 1.00 -9.64 -13.64
C ALA A 66 1.26 -10.94 -12.86
N THR A 67 0.76 -11.04 -11.62
CA THR A 67 0.84 -12.27 -10.83
C THR A 67 0.06 -13.40 -11.51
N PHE A 68 -1.18 -13.14 -11.96
CA PHE A 68 -1.97 -14.11 -12.73
C PHE A 68 -1.25 -14.61 -13.97
N ALA A 69 -0.67 -13.70 -14.76
CA ALA A 69 -0.06 -14.04 -16.03
C ALA A 69 1.33 -14.69 -15.89
N ALA A 70 2.14 -14.25 -14.92
CA ALA A 70 3.51 -14.75 -14.71
C ALA A 70 3.57 -15.93 -13.74
N PHE A 71 2.70 -15.98 -12.73
CA PHE A 71 2.67 -17.01 -11.69
C PHE A 71 1.23 -17.45 -11.37
N PRO A 72 0.57 -18.19 -12.29
CA PRO A 72 -0.85 -18.53 -12.15
C PRO A 72 -1.16 -19.34 -10.88
N GLU A 73 -0.24 -20.20 -10.44
CA GLU A 73 -0.40 -20.98 -9.21
C GLU A 73 -0.32 -20.10 -7.97
N TRP A 74 0.60 -19.14 -7.95
CA TRP A 74 0.66 -18.15 -6.87
C TRP A 74 -0.63 -17.33 -6.83
N TYR A 75 -1.11 -16.87 -7.98
CA TYR A 75 -2.37 -16.15 -8.07
C TYR A 75 -3.54 -16.99 -7.54
N ALA A 76 -3.67 -18.24 -7.98
CA ALA A 76 -4.76 -19.13 -7.58
C ALA A 76 -4.77 -19.37 -6.08
N THR A 77 -3.63 -19.75 -5.48
CA THR A 77 -3.53 -20.01 -4.04
C THR A 77 -3.70 -18.75 -3.21
N LEU A 78 -3.18 -17.60 -3.65
CA LEU A 78 -3.34 -16.32 -2.95
C LEU A 78 -4.81 -15.90 -2.91
N PHE A 79 -5.49 -15.87 -4.06
CA PHE A 79 -6.86 -15.37 -4.14
C PHE A 79 -7.89 -16.34 -3.53
N SER A 80 -7.65 -17.66 -3.60
CA SER A 80 -8.51 -18.65 -2.95
C SER A 80 -8.27 -18.73 -1.44
N GLY A 81 -7.00 -18.74 -0.99
CA GLY A 81 -6.65 -18.85 0.42
C GLY A 81 -6.99 -17.61 1.24
N PHE A 82 -6.84 -16.42 0.65
CA PHE A 82 -7.19 -15.15 1.29
C PHE A 82 -8.54 -14.61 0.81
N TYR A 83 -9.48 -15.50 0.44
CA TYR A 83 -10.76 -15.13 -0.15
C TYR A 83 -11.51 -14.04 0.64
N LEU A 84 -11.74 -14.23 1.94
CA LEU A 84 -12.49 -13.24 2.74
C LEU A 84 -11.76 -11.89 2.89
N PRO A 85 -10.46 -11.84 3.28
CA PRO A 85 -9.71 -10.58 3.30
C PRO A 85 -9.71 -9.85 1.95
N LEU A 86 -9.46 -10.56 0.85
CA LEU A 86 -9.38 -9.96 -0.48
C LEU A 86 -10.75 -9.52 -1.00
N LEU A 87 -11.82 -10.27 -0.72
CA LEU A 87 -13.19 -9.85 -1.02
C LEU A 87 -13.54 -8.56 -0.26
N LEU A 88 -13.17 -8.49 1.02
CA LEU A 88 -13.43 -7.29 1.82
C LEU A 88 -12.64 -6.08 1.31
N ILE A 89 -11.37 -6.27 0.91
CA ILE A 89 -10.58 -5.24 0.22
C ILE A 89 -11.30 -4.79 -1.06
N LEU A 90 -11.71 -5.72 -1.92
CA LEU A 90 -12.40 -5.42 -3.17
C LEU A 90 -13.68 -4.60 -2.93
N VAL A 91 -14.53 -5.01 -1.99
CA VAL A 91 -15.75 -4.28 -1.63
C VAL A 91 -15.41 -2.88 -1.13
N CYS A 92 -14.36 -2.74 -0.31
CA CYS A 92 -13.92 -1.43 0.16
C CYS A 92 -13.48 -0.53 -1.00
N LEU A 93 -12.69 -1.03 -1.95
CA LEU A 93 -12.22 -0.26 -3.10
C LEU A 93 -13.39 0.19 -4.00
N ILE A 94 -14.34 -0.71 -4.29
CA ILE A 94 -15.56 -0.37 -5.04
C ILE A 94 -16.33 0.76 -4.34
N LEU A 95 -16.59 0.59 -3.04
CA LEU A 95 -17.34 1.58 -2.26
C LEU A 95 -16.58 2.91 -2.13
N ARG A 96 -15.24 2.88 -2.13
CA ARG A 96 -14.39 4.07 -2.07
C ARG A 96 -14.51 4.90 -3.35
N GLY A 97 -14.37 4.28 -4.52
CA GLY A 97 -14.54 4.96 -5.80
C GLY A 97 -15.93 5.60 -5.93
N VAL A 98 -16.98 4.84 -5.57
CA VAL A 98 -18.35 5.39 -5.53
C VAL A 98 -18.46 6.55 -4.54
N ALA A 99 -17.84 6.45 -3.36
CA ALA A 99 -17.92 7.50 -2.34
C ALA A 99 -17.28 8.82 -2.78
N PHE A 100 -16.15 8.78 -3.51
CA PHE A 100 -15.52 10.00 -4.05
C PHE A 100 -16.43 10.72 -5.05
N GLU A 101 -17.05 9.97 -5.97
CA GLU A 101 -17.91 10.52 -7.01
C GLU A 101 -19.29 10.95 -6.48
N TYR A 102 -19.92 10.14 -5.62
CA TYR A 102 -21.32 10.33 -5.23
C TYR A 102 -21.48 11.35 -4.11
N ARG A 103 -20.47 11.54 -3.27
CA ARG A 103 -20.51 12.51 -2.16
C ARG A 103 -20.93 13.91 -2.62
N VAL A 104 -20.44 14.35 -3.78
CA VAL A 104 -20.69 15.71 -4.30
C VAL A 104 -22.00 15.85 -5.08
N LYS A 105 -22.70 14.75 -5.38
CA LYS A 105 -23.93 14.76 -6.20
C LYS A 105 -25.16 15.29 -5.47
N ARG A 106 -25.17 15.30 -4.13
CA ARG A 106 -26.25 15.88 -3.32
C ARG A 106 -25.68 16.76 -2.21
N SER A 107 -26.33 17.89 -1.97
CA SER A 107 -25.95 18.88 -0.96
C SER A 107 -26.41 18.52 0.46
N GLU A 108 -27.31 17.55 0.59
CA GLU A 108 -27.87 17.12 1.88
C GLU A 108 -26.78 16.63 2.86
N GLU A 109 -26.87 17.09 4.11
CA GLU A 109 -25.91 16.75 5.15
C GLU A 109 -25.81 15.25 5.41
N ARG A 110 -26.95 14.56 5.52
CA ARG A 110 -26.98 13.12 5.79
C ARG A 110 -26.29 12.34 4.66
N TRP A 111 -26.49 12.76 3.42
CA TRP A 111 -25.86 12.16 2.25
C TRP A 111 -24.34 12.31 2.30
N GLN A 112 -23.84 13.53 2.42
CA GLN A 112 -22.40 13.80 2.44
C GLN A 112 -21.72 13.11 3.62
N ARG A 113 -22.34 13.15 4.81
CA ARG A 113 -21.80 12.52 6.02
C ARG A 113 -21.67 11.01 5.88
N ASN A 114 -22.66 10.35 5.28
CA ASN A 114 -22.62 8.90 5.07
C ASN A 114 -21.46 8.52 4.14
N TRP A 115 -21.28 9.25 3.02
CA TRP A 115 -20.15 9.00 2.12
C TRP A 115 -18.79 9.34 2.74
N GLU A 116 -18.70 10.36 3.59
CA GLU A 116 -17.49 10.65 4.36
C GLU A 116 -17.14 9.51 5.34
N HIS A 117 -18.15 8.91 5.98
CA HIS A 117 -17.92 7.71 6.80
C HIS A 117 -17.50 6.51 5.97
N THR A 118 -18.08 6.33 4.78
CA THR A 118 -17.65 5.30 3.83
C THR A 118 -16.18 5.48 3.49
N ILE A 119 -15.74 6.67 3.05
CA ILE A 119 -14.33 6.96 2.72
C ILE A 119 -13.39 6.60 3.88
N PHE A 120 -13.75 6.96 5.11
CA PHE A 120 -12.95 6.62 6.29
C PHE A 120 -12.78 5.10 6.45
N TRP A 121 -13.87 4.34 6.45
CA TRP A 121 -13.83 2.89 6.66
C TRP A 121 -13.21 2.14 5.49
N THR A 122 -13.52 2.55 4.26
CA THR A 122 -12.97 1.93 3.06
C THR A 122 -11.51 2.33 2.79
N SER A 123 -10.95 3.25 3.58
CA SER A 123 -9.51 3.52 3.61
C SER A 123 -8.81 2.82 4.77
N LEU A 124 -9.45 2.78 5.94
CA LEU A 124 -8.91 2.13 7.13
C LEU A 124 -8.84 0.61 6.97
N LEU A 125 -9.90 -0.02 6.47
CA LEU A 125 -9.99 -1.48 6.37
C LEU A 125 -8.95 -2.04 5.39
N PRO A 126 -8.82 -1.58 4.13
CA PRO A 126 -7.77 -2.06 3.25
C PRO A 126 -6.37 -1.79 3.76
N ALA A 127 -6.13 -0.64 4.41
CA ALA A 127 -4.84 -0.34 5.02
C ALA A 127 -4.43 -1.41 6.04
N VAL A 128 -5.35 -1.93 6.85
CA VAL A 128 -5.08 -3.02 7.80
C VAL A 128 -4.99 -4.37 7.08
N LEU A 129 -5.96 -4.69 6.21
CA LEU A 129 -6.07 -6.00 5.57
C LEU A 129 -4.87 -6.32 4.68
N TRP A 130 -4.32 -5.33 3.98
CA TRP A 130 -3.11 -5.54 3.18
C TRP A 130 -1.91 -5.98 4.02
N GLY A 131 -1.73 -5.40 5.21
CA GLY A 131 -0.67 -5.82 6.12
C GLY A 131 -0.89 -7.22 6.69
N ILE A 132 -2.15 -7.62 6.93
CA ILE A 132 -2.50 -8.99 7.32
C ILE A 132 -2.18 -9.97 6.19
N VAL A 133 -2.54 -9.65 4.95
CA VAL A 133 -2.28 -10.49 3.77
C VAL A 133 -0.77 -10.68 3.56
N PHE A 134 -0.01 -9.59 3.48
CA PHE A 134 1.45 -9.66 3.25
C PHE A 134 2.21 -10.21 4.46
N GLY A 135 1.73 -9.96 5.68
CA GLY A 135 2.27 -10.58 6.90
C GLY A 135 2.16 -12.10 6.83
N ASN A 136 0.98 -12.64 6.52
CA ASN A 136 0.82 -14.07 6.32
C ASN A 136 1.60 -14.62 5.13
N LEU A 137 1.72 -13.86 4.04
CA LEU A 137 2.50 -14.28 2.87
C LEU A 137 3.95 -14.58 3.28
N VAL A 138 4.57 -13.69 4.05
CA VAL A 138 5.96 -13.83 4.54
C VAL A 138 6.07 -14.87 5.64
N HIS A 139 5.13 -14.88 6.60
CA HIS A 139 5.14 -15.85 7.69
C HIS A 139 4.87 -17.29 7.21
N GLY A 140 4.18 -17.44 6.08
CA GLY A 140 3.74 -18.71 5.53
C GLY A 140 2.33 -19.06 5.97
N VAL A 141 1.68 -19.91 5.19
CA VAL A 141 0.29 -20.33 5.38
C VAL A 141 0.14 -21.85 5.23
N LYS A 142 -0.96 -22.41 5.71
CA LYS A 142 -1.21 -23.86 5.64
C LYS A 142 -1.58 -24.28 4.21
N ILE A 143 -0.56 -24.56 3.40
CA ILE A 143 -0.71 -25.01 2.01
C ILE A 143 -0.41 -26.50 1.93
N ASP A 144 -1.27 -27.27 1.26
CA ASP A 144 -1.10 -28.71 1.09
C ASP A 144 -0.35 -29.10 -0.20
N ALA A 145 -0.25 -30.41 -0.48
CA ALA A 145 0.42 -30.93 -1.67
C ALA A 145 -0.24 -30.52 -3.00
N HIS A 146 -1.51 -30.10 -2.97
CA HIS A 146 -2.26 -29.64 -4.14
C HIS A 146 -2.14 -28.13 -4.34
N LYS A 147 -1.27 -27.45 -3.57
CA LYS A 147 -1.09 -26.00 -3.55
C LYS A 147 -2.36 -25.27 -3.09
N GLU A 148 -3.23 -25.94 -2.34
CA GLU A 148 -4.44 -25.35 -1.82
C GLU A 148 -4.23 -24.90 -0.37
N TYR A 149 -4.83 -23.75 -0.03
CA TYR A 149 -4.87 -23.31 1.36
C TYR A 149 -5.93 -24.13 2.12
N VAL A 150 -5.50 -24.87 3.13
CA VAL A 150 -6.36 -25.74 3.95
C VAL A 150 -6.60 -25.20 5.36
N GLY A 151 -6.17 -23.96 5.62
CA GLY A 151 -6.40 -23.29 6.89
C GLY A 151 -7.78 -22.62 6.98
N THR A 152 -8.04 -22.01 8.12
CA THR A 152 -9.26 -21.23 8.39
C THR A 152 -8.98 -19.73 8.32
N VAL A 153 -10.04 -18.92 8.33
CA VAL A 153 -9.91 -17.45 8.35
C VAL A 153 -9.24 -16.97 9.64
N LEU A 154 -9.46 -17.66 10.75
CA LEU A 154 -8.85 -17.32 12.05
C LEU A 154 -7.33 -17.57 12.05
N ASP A 155 -6.85 -18.54 11.28
CA ASP A 155 -5.40 -18.79 11.15
C ASP A 155 -4.68 -17.59 10.51
N LEU A 156 -5.38 -16.79 9.69
CA LEU A 156 -4.85 -15.57 9.08
C LEU A 156 -4.75 -14.40 10.08
N LEU A 157 -5.40 -14.48 11.23
CA LEU A 157 -5.41 -13.44 12.28
C LEU A 157 -4.41 -13.77 13.41
N ASN A 158 -3.26 -14.32 13.05
CA ASN A 158 -2.18 -14.56 14.01
C ASN A 158 -1.49 -13.24 14.43
N PRO A 159 -0.77 -13.22 15.58
CA PRO A 159 -0.15 -12.00 16.11
C PRO A 159 0.82 -11.31 15.13
N TYR A 160 1.56 -12.10 14.33
CA TYR A 160 2.49 -11.57 13.34
C TYR A 160 1.74 -10.82 12.21
N ALA A 161 0.68 -11.41 11.67
CA ALA A 161 -0.15 -10.79 10.64
C ALA A 161 -0.90 -9.56 11.15
N ILE A 162 -1.41 -9.60 12.39
CA ILE A 162 -2.04 -8.43 13.02
C ILE A 162 -1.03 -7.29 13.16
N LEU A 163 0.20 -7.58 13.58
CA LEU A 163 1.27 -6.59 13.64
C LEU A 163 1.57 -6.01 12.25
N GLY A 164 1.60 -6.84 11.21
CA GLY A 164 1.68 -6.39 9.81
C GLY A 164 0.56 -5.42 9.43
N GLY A 165 -0.69 -5.71 9.81
CA GLY A 165 -1.84 -4.81 9.60
C GLY A 165 -1.74 -3.48 10.38
N LEU A 166 -1.18 -3.51 11.59
CA LEU A 166 -0.91 -2.29 12.36
C LEU A 166 0.19 -1.45 11.72
N VAL A 167 1.24 -2.07 11.18
CA VAL A 167 2.31 -1.39 10.45
C VAL A 167 1.74 -0.65 9.26
N THR A 168 1.02 -1.33 8.37
CA THR A 168 0.48 -0.70 7.16
C THR A 168 -0.49 0.41 7.53
N LEU A 169 -1.40 0.23 8.49
CA LEU A 169 -2.29 1.30 8.95
C LEU A 169 -1.53 2.52 9.46
N THR A 170 -0.59 2.33 10.38
CA THR A 170 0.13 3.44 11.04
C THR A 170 1.08 4.14 10.07
N LEU A 171 1.82 3.37 9.24
CA LEU A 171 2.74 3.89 8.25
C LEU A 171 2.01 4.63 7.12
N PHE A 172 0.90 4.10 6.60
CA PHE A 172 0.10 4.77 5.58
C PHE A 172 -0.57 6.03 6.12
N THR A 173 -1.08 6.01 7.34
CA THR A 173 -1.66 7.23 7.96
C THR A 173 -0.58 8.30 8.21
N PHE A 174 0.63 7.91 8.62
CA PHE A 174 1.77 8.82 8.70
C PHE A 174 2.16 9.38 7.32
N HIS A 175 2.29 8.52 6.31
CA HIS A 175 2.63 8.92 4.95
C HIS A 175 1.59 9.88 4.35
N GLY A 176 0.29 9.59 4.57
CA GLY A 176 -0.82 10.47 4.22
C GLY A 176 -0.81 11.80 4.96
N ALA A 177 -0.40 11.84 6.24
CA ALA A 177 -0.31 13.09 7.00
C ALA A 177 0.83 13.98 6.47
N VAL A 178 1.96 13.37 6.11
CA VAL A 178 3.06 14.07 5.46
C VAL A 178 2.65 14.56 4.06
N PHE A 179 1.95 13.75 3.28
CA PHE A 179 1.40 14.15 1.98
C PHE A 179 0.39 15.30 2.12
N ALA A 180 -0.51 15.25 3.10
CA ALA A 180 -1.44 16.34 3.41
C ALA A 180 -0.69 17.64 3.69
N SER A 181 0.39 17.60 4.49
CA SER A 181 1.21 18.79 4.76
C SER A 181 1.89 19.33 3.50
N LEU A 182 2.36 18.45 2.60
CA LEU A 182 2.98 18.82 1.34
C LEU A 182 1.99 19.50 0.39
N LYS A 183 0.73 19.07 0.40
CA LYS A 183 -0.31 19.42 -0.58
C LYS A 183 -1.29 20.49 -0.11
N THR A 184 -1.27 20.87 1.16
CA THR A 184 -2.23 21.85 1.71
C THR A 184 -1.56 23.16 2.13
N VAL A 185 -2.37 24.19 2.38
CA VAL A 185 -1.95 25.50 2.89
C VAL A 185 -2.72 25.89 4.15
N GLY A 186 -2.23 26.91 4.86
CA GLY A 186 -2.88 27.43 6.08
C GLY A 186 -2.93 26.43 7.22
N ASP A 187 -4.00 26.49 8.01
CA ASP A 187 -4.14 25.70 9.25
C ASP A 187 -4.14 24.18 9.01
N ILE A 188 -4.66 23.73 7.85
CA ILE A 188 -4.68 22.30 7.49
C ILE A 188 -3.25 21.76 7.42
N ARG A 189 -2.33 22.53 6.81
CA ARG A 189 -0.91 22.18 6.67
C ARG A 189 -0.22 22.05 8.03
N GLU A 190 -0.43 23.03 8.91
CA GLU A 190 0.17 23.00 10.25
C GLU A 190 -0.33 21.84 11.09
N ARG A 191 -1.64 21.58 11.06
CA ARG A 191 -2.22 20.42 11.74
C ARG A 191 -1.72 19.12 11.15
N ALA A 192 -1.62 18.99 9.83
CA ALA A 192 -1.06 17.81 9.16
C ALA A 192 0.36 17.49 9.65
N ARG A 193 1.22 18.51 9.78
CA ARG A 193 2.57 18.33 10.34
C ARG A 193 2.56 17.87 11.81
N ARG A 194 1.68 18.44 12.64
CA ARG A 194 1.53 18.04 14.04
C ARG A 194 1.00 16.61 14.16
N THR A 195 0.00 16.26 13.35
CA THR A 195 -0.52 14.89 13.25
C THR A 195 0.57 13.92 12.81
N ALA A 196 1.37 14.26 11.78
CA ALA A 196 2.51 13.46 11.37
C ALA A 196 3.59 13.33 12.46
N ALA A 197 3.77 14.34 13.31
CA ALA A 197 4.71 14.27 14.43
C ALA A 197 4.26 13.33 15.56
N VAL A 198 2.95 13.09 15.69
CA VAL A 198 2.36 12.13 16.64
C VAL A 198 2.28 10.73 16.04
N LEU A 199 1.83 10.60 14.80
CA LEU A 199 1.71 9.31 14.11
C LEU A 199 3.06 8.70 13.77
N GLY A 200 4.06 9.53 13.49
CA GLY A 200 5.38 9.08 13.09
C GLY A 200 6.09 8.18 14.11
N PRO A 201 6.17 8.54 15.40
CA PRO A 201 6.68 7.64 16.44
C PRO A 201 5.89 6.33 16.57
N VAL A 202 4.55 6.38 16.41
CA VAL A 202 3.71 5.17 16.44
C VAL A 202 4.07 4.26 15.26
N ALA A 203 4.19 4.81 14.05
CA ALA A 203 4.64 4.09 12.87
C ALA A 203 6.07 3.53 13.04
N ALA A 204 6.96 4.27 13.72
CA ALA A 204 8.32 3.79 13.99
C ALA A 204 8.33 2.57 14.90
N VAL A 205 7.55 2.57 15.97
CA VAL A 205 7.45 1.43 16.89
C VAL A 205 6.88 0.20 16.18
N THR A 206 5.80 0.35 15.41
CA THR A 206 5.20 -0.77 14.68
C THR A 206 6.12 -1.31 13.59
N VAL A 207 6.73 -0.45 12.77
CA VAL A 207 7.69 -0.82 11.72
C VAL A 207 8.89 -1.54 12.30
N LEU A 208 9.50 -1.01 13.37
CA LEU A 208 10.65 -1.65 14.02
C LEU A 208 10.28 -3.02 14.60
N GLY A 209 9.12 -3.13 15.26
CA GLY A 209 8.65 -4.39 15.82
C GLY A 209 8.42 -5.45 14.74
N PHE A 210 7.75 -5.09 13.65
CA PHE A 210 7.43 -6.02 12.57
C PHE A 210 8.66 -6.41 11.76
N LEU A 211 9.40 -5.45 11.23
CA LEU A 211 10.58 -5.75 10.41
C LEU A 211 11.67 -6.44 11.24
N GLY A 212 11.83 -6.06 12.52
CA GLY A 212 12.73 -6.76 13.44
C GLY A 212 12.33 -8.22 13.66
N TRP A 213 11.03 -8.50 13.81
CA TRP A 213 10.52 -9.87 13.89
C TRP A 213 10.77 -10.61 12.56
N THR A 214 10.39 -10.03 11.41
CA THR A 214 10.64 -10.63 10.09
C THR A 214 12.12 -10.98 9.89
N GLN A 215 13.01 -10.06 10.26
CA GLN A 215 14.45 -10.23 10.14
C GLN A 215 14.98 -11.36 11.03
N ALA A 216 14.46 -11.47 12.25
CA ALA A 216 14.89 -12.50 13.20
C ALA A 216 14.42 -13.91 12.83
N ASP A 217 13.24 -14.02 12.20
CA ASP A 217 12.63 -15.30 11.84
C ASP A 217 13.16 -15.84 10.50
N LYS A 218 13.15 -15.01 9.44
CA LYS A 218 13.43 -15.45 8.07
C LYS A 218 14.41 -14.54 7.32
N GLY A 219 14.95 -13.52 7.96
CA GLY A 219 15.80 -12.53 7.31
C GLY A 219 17.20 -13.04 6.99
N ASP A 220 17.82 -12.43 5.98
CA ASP A 220 19.20 -12.63 5.60
C ASP A 220 19.98 -11.29 5.57
N GLY A 221 21.21 -11.28 5.06
CA GLY A 221 22.01 -10.06 4.96
C GLY A 221 21.43 -9.01 4.00
N THR A 222 20.70 -9.42 2.97
CA THR A 222 20.11 -8.49 1.99
C THR A 222 18.82 -7.86 2.51
N SER A 223 17.95 -8.65 3.17
CA SER A 223 16.78 -8.13 3.86
C SER A 223 17.16 -7.23 5.02
N LEU A 224 18.31 -7.49 5.68
CA LEU A 224 18.85 -6.60 6.71
C LEU A 224 19.19 -5.22 6.17
N VAL A 225 19.79 -5.14 4.97
CA VAL A 225 20.08 -3.85 4.32
C VAL A 225 18.77 -3.11 4.03
N ALA A 226 17.75 -3.78 3.50
CA ALA A 226 16.44 -3.17 3.28
C ALA A 226 15.80 -2.68 4.58
N MET A 227 15.91 -3.45 5.67
CA MET A 227 15.46 -3.04 7.01
C MET A 227 16.17 -1.77 7.48
N ILE A 228 17.50 -1.71 7.37
CA ILE A 228 18.30 -0.55 7.76
C ILE A 228 17.89 0.67 6.94
N VAL A 229 17.71 0.52 5.63
CA VAL A 229 17.22 1.60 4.76
C VAL A 229 15.85 2.08 5.21
N ALA A 230 14.91 1.17 5.51
CA ALA A 230 13.58 1.54 5.99
C ALA A 230 13.65 2.34 7.30
N VAL A 231 14.45 1.89 8.27
CA VAL A 231 14.60 2.53 9.58
C VAL A 231 15.27 3.90 9.46
N VAL A 232 16.37 3.99 8.70
CA VAL A 232 17.09 5.26 8.50
C VAL A 232 16.20 6.26 7.75
N ALA A 233 15.49 5.81 6.72
CA ALA A 233 14.54 6.65 6.00
C ALA A 233 13.41 7.14 6.91
N LEU A 234 12.89 6.29 7.80
CA LEU A 234 11.84 6.69 8.72
C LEU A 234 12.33 7.76 9.71
N ILE A 235 13.52 7.58 10.26
CA ILE A 235 14.16 8.59 11.14
C ILE A 235 14.37 9.90 10.37
N ALA A 236 14.84 9.83 9.12
CA ALA A 236 15.01 11.01 8.28
C ALA A 236 13.67 11.70 7.95
N ALA A 237 12.59 10.94 7.74
CA ALA A 237 11.24 11.47 7.53
C ALA A 237 10.73 12.23 8.76
N LEU A 238 10.94 11.66 9.96
CA LEU A 238 10.61 12.29 11.24
C LEU A 238 11.39 13.59 11.46
N GLY A 239 12.70 13.56 11.20
CA GLY A 239 13.56 14.74 11.26
C GLY A 239 13.13 15.84 10.29
N ALA A 240 12.89 15.47 9.03
CA ALA A 240 12.43 16.41 8.01
C ALA A 240 11.06 17.02 8.34
N ASN A 241 10.13 16.24 8.89
CA ASN A 241 8.82 16.74 9.33
C ASN A 241 8.96 17.77 10.47
N ARG A 242 9.82 17.49 11.46
CA ARG A 242 10.13 18.44 12.55
C ARG A 242 10.73 19.74 12.02
N LEU A 243 11.64 19.65 11.05
CA LEU A 243 12.25 20.81 10.38
C LEU A 243 11.32 21.53 9.38
N GLY A 244 10.12 21.01 9.13
CA GLY A 244 9.16 21.60 8.18
C GLY A 244 9.53 21.45 6.72
N ARG A 245 10.45 20.52 6.41
CA ARG A 245 10.88 20.19 5.06
C ARG A 245 9.98 19.10 4.47
N GLU A 246 8.73 19.46 4.19
CA GLU A 246 7.64 18.53 3.83
C GLU A 246 7.95 17.67 2.59
N GLY A 247 8.63 18.22 1.58
CA GLY A 247 9.04 17.45 0.40
C GLY A 247 10.02 16.33 0.73
N TRP A 248 11.00 16.60 1.62
CA TRP A 248 11.93 15.58 2.09
C TRP A 248 11.27 14.59 3.03
N ALA A 249 10.36 15.04 3.90
CA ALA A 249 9.58 14.16 4.74
C ALA A 249 8.75 13.17 3.90
N PHE A 250 8.15 13.63 2.80
CA PHE A 250 7.39 12.77 1.89
C PHE A 250 8.29 11.78 1.16
N ALA A 251 9.43 12.24 0.63
CA ALA A 251 10.40 11.35 -0.02
C ALA A 251 10.89 10.25 0.91
N PHE A 252 11.29 10.60 2.14
CA PHE A 252 11.80 9.62 3.10
C PHE A 252 10.71 8.69 3.66
N SER A 253 9.48 9.17 3.89
CA SER A 253 8.37 8.29 4.26
C SER A 253 8.01 7.33 3.12
N GLY A 254 8.10 7.79 1.86
CA GLY A 254 8.00 6.95 0.68
C GLY A 254 9.07 5.87 0.61
N VAL A 255 10.34 6.24 0.80
CA VAL A 255 11.45 5.28 0.87
C VAL A 255 11.26 4.27 2.00
N THR A 256 10.70 4.69 3.13
CA THR A 256 10.36 3.77 4.24
C THR A 256 9.36 2.71 3.78
N VAL A 257 8.26 3.12 3.14
CA VAL A 257 7.25 2.20 2.59
C VAL A 257 7.90 1.26 1.57
N MET A 258 8.65 1.81 0.62
CA MET A 258 9.28 1.01 -0.43
C MET A 258 10.27 -0.01 0.13
N ALA A 259 11.14 0.42 1.05
CA ALA A 259 12.14 -0.46 1.66
C ALA A 259 11.50 -1.54 2.54
N ALA A 260 10.42 -1.23 3.27
CA ALA A 260 9.67 -2.22 4.03
C ALA A 260 9.07 -3.29 3.11
N VAL A 261 8.45 -2.90 1.99
CA VAL A 261 7.88 -3.85 1.02
C VAL A 261 8.97 -4.68 0.34
N VAL A 262 10.05 -4.03 -0.12
CA VAL A 262 11.21 -4.71 -0.71
C VAL A 262 11.81 -5.73 0.25
N MET A 263 11.91 -5.41 1.55
CA MET A 263 12.36 -6.34 2.56
C MET A 263 11.49 -7.61 2.60
N LEU A 264 10.15 -7.48 2.55
CA LEU A 264 9.25 -8.64 2.53
C LEU A 264 9.50 -9.55 1.31
N PHE A 265 9.69 -8.96 0.13
CA PHE A 265 9.99 -9.73 -1.08
C PHE A 265 11.38 -10.36 -1.07
N LEU A 266 12.38 -9.68 -0.50
CA LEU A 266 13.72 -10.27 -0.30
C LEU A 266 13.67 -11.46 0.66
N THR A 267 12.93 -11.34 1.77
CA THR A 267 12.73 -12.43 2.73
C THR A 267 11.91 -13.59 2.14
N LEU A 268 11.01 -13.31 1.20
CA LEU A 268 10.22 -14.35 0.54
C LEU A 268 11.06 -15.17 -0.45
N PHE A 269 11.93 -14.52 -1.22
CA PHE A 269 12.68 -15.17 -2.29
C PHE A 269 13.51 -16.36 -1.77
N PRO A 270 13.51 -17.53 -2.45
CA PRO A 270 12.91 -17.85 -3.76
C PRO A 270 11.44 -18.32 -3.68
N ASN A 271 10.82 -18.32 -2.50
CA ASN A 271 9.42 -18.65 -2.33
C ASN A 271 8.53 -17.46 -2.75
N VAL A 272 7.33 -17.78 -3.23
CA VAL A 272 6.26 -16.81 -3.44
C VAL A 272 5.12 -17.00 -2.43
N MET A 273 4.90 -18.25 -1.99
CA MET A 273 4.04 -18.59 -0.85
C MET A 273 4.64 -19.78 -0.09
N PRO A 274 5.24 -19.56 1.10
CA PRO A 274 5.73 -20.64 1.95
C PRO A 274 4.58 -21.43 2.59
N SER A 275 4.71 -22.76 2.62
CA SER A 275 3.83 -23.66 3.37
C SER A 275 4.35 -23.85 4.80
N THR A 276 3.44 -23.79 5.78
CA THR A 276 3.74 -24.15 7.17
C THR A 276 3.53 -25.63 7.47
N LEU A 277 2.94 -26.40 6.54
CA LEU A 277 2.70 -27.83 6.72
C LEU A 277 3.89 -28.67 6.27
N ASN A 278 4.54 -28.27 5.17
CA ASN A 278 5.69 -28.96 4.61
C ASN A 278 6.45 -28.04 3.65
N GLU A 279 7.75 -27.86 3.87
CA GLU A 279 8.60 -27.00 3.02
C GLU A 279 8.64 -27.45 1.54
N SER A 280 8.45 -28.75 1.28
CA SER A 280 8.39 -29.27 -0.10
C SER A 280 7.14 -28.83 -0.87
N TRP A 281 6.14 -28.29 -0.17
CA TRP A 281 4.89 -27.76 -0.74
C TRP A 281 4.93 -26.23 -0.92
N ASN A 282 6.08 -25.60 -0.70
CA ASN A 282 6.25 -24.18 -1.00
C ASN A 282 5.97 -23.90 -2.48
N LEU A 283 5.21 -22.85 -2.75
CA LEU A 283 5.22 -22.25 -4.08
C LEU A 283 6.48 -21.41 -4.20
N THR A 284 7.26 -21.68 -5.24
CA THR A 284 8.52 -21.01 -5.55
C THR A 284 8.42 -20.31 -6.90
N VAL A 285 9.34 -19.38 -7.16
CA VAL A 285 9.44 -18.72 -8.46
C VAL A 285 9.63 -19.70 -9.62
N SER A 286 10.16 -20.90 -9.37
CA SER A 286 10.38 -21.90 -10.43
C SER A 286 9.20 -22.83 -10.65
N ASN A 287 8.45 -23.21 -9.59
CA ASN A 287 7.35 -24.18 -9.69
C ASN A 287 5.97 -23.54 -9.92
N ALA A 288 5.85 -22.22 -9.68
CA ALA A 288 4.61 -21.48 -9.83
C ALA A 288 4.57 -20.64 -11.12
N ALA A 289 5.69 -20.52 -11.83
CA ALA A 289 5.82 -19.68 -13.01
C ALA A 289 5.15 -20.27 -14.26
N SER A 290 4.67 -19.36 -15.11
CA SER A 290 4.21 -19.64 -16.46
C SER A 290 5.33 -20.16 -17.37
N SER A 291 4.94 -20.69 -18.53
CA SER A 291 5.88 -21.20 -19.53
C SER A 291 6.92 -20.13 -19.95
N PRO A 292 8.16 -20.52 -20.31
CA PRO A 292 9.18 -19.57 -20.76
C PRO A 292 8.74 -18.70 -21.94
N TYR A 293 7.91 -19.24 -22.84
CA TYR A 293 7.38 -18.51 -23.98
C TYR A 293 6.42 -17.38 -23.55
N THR A 294 5.50 -17.70 -22.63
CA THR A 294 4.58 -16.72 -22.04
C THR A 294 5.35 -15.58 -21.37
N LEU A 295 6.32 -15.92 -20.51
CA LEU A 295 7.14 -14.93 -19.81
C LEU A 295 7.91 -14.03 -20.80
N LYS A 296 8.45 -14.60 -21.89
CA LYS A 296 9.16 -13.84 -22.93
C LYS A 296 8.27 -12.83 -23.63
N ILE A 297 7.04 -13.21 -24.00
CA ILE A 297 6.07 -12.28 -24.62
C ILE A 297 5.73 -11.15 -23.66
N MET A 298 5.38 -11.50 -22.42
CA MET A 298 5.02 -10.51 -21.42
C MET A 298 6.18 -9.54 -21.16
N THR A 299 7.44 -10.02 -21.16
CA THR A 299 8.61 -9.16 -20.92
C THR A 299 8.74 -8.08 -21.99
N TRP A 300 8.47 -8.38 -23.26
CA TRP A 300 8.42 -7.36 -24.30
C TRP A 300 7.31 -6.34 -24.04
N GLY A 301 6.10 -6.81 -23.70
CA GLY A 301 4.98 -5.94 -23.35
C GLY A 301 5.30 -5.00 -22.19
N ALA A 302 5.83 -5.54 -21.09
CA ALA A 302 6.24 -4.78 -19.92
C ALA A 302 7.38 -3.79 -20.23
N GLY A 303 8.35 -4.21 -21.05
CA GLY A 303 9.48 -3.37 -21.46
C GLY A 303 9.06 -2.08 -22.18
N PHE A 304 7.94 -2.09 -22.92
CA PHE A 304 7.39 -0.88 -23.54
C PHE A 304 6.36 -0.17 -22.67
N ALA A 305 5.45 -0.92 -22.04
CA ALA A 305 4.34 -0.36 -21.28
C ALA A 305 4.82 0.32 -19.99
N THR A 306 5.73 -0.30 -19.23
CA THR A 306 6.14 0.22 -17.92
C THR A 306 6.83 1.60 -18.03
N PRO A 307 7.80 1.84 -18.94
CA PRO A 307 8.40 3.17 -19.07
C PRO A 307 7.38 4.23 -19.50
N LEU A 308 6.48 3.91 -20.44
CA LEU A 308 5.42 4.81 -20.86
C LEU A 308 4.50 5.16 -19.68
N VAL A 309 4.15 4.16 -18.88
CA VAL A 309 3.32 4.32 -17.68
C VAL A 309 3.97 5.24 -16.66
N MET A 310 5.26 5.02 -16.38
CA MET A 310 6.03 5.84 -15.46
C MET A 310 6.15 7.30 -15.94
N LEU A 311 6.33 7.52 -17.25
CA LEU A 311 6.42 8.86 -17.82
C LEU A 311 5.10 9.63 -17.69
N TYR A 312 3.97 9.03 -18.10
CA TYR A 312 2.69 9.72 -17.98
C TYR A 312 2.32 9.95 -16.51
N GLN A 313 2.57 8.97 -15.63
CA GLN A 313 2.24 9.11 -14.21
C GLN A 313 3.06 10.23 -13.58
N GLY A 314 4.37 10.27 -13.88
CA GLY A 314 5.25 11.38 -13.47
C GLY A 314 4.76 12.74 -13.97
N TRP A 315 4.30 12.81 -15.22
CA TRP A 315 3.70 14.02 -15.78
C TRP A 315 2.41 14.43 -15.06
N THR A 316 1.51 13.49 -14.77
CA THR A 316 0.27 13.75 -14.01
C THR A 316 0.58 14.36 -12.64
N TYR A 317 1.51 13.78 -11.87
CA TYR A 317 1.92 14.33 -10.58
C TYR A 317 2.58 15.71 -10.73
N TRP A 318 3.33 15.94 -11.81
CA TRP A 318 3.91 17.25 -12.09
C TRP A 318 2.83 18.29 -12.38
N VAL A 319 1.82 17.97 -13.19
CA VAL A 319 0.69 18.86 -13.51
C VAL A 319 -0.05 19.25 -12.23
N PHE A 320 -0.38 18.27 -11.38
CA PHE A 320 -1.15 18.49 -10.15
C PHE A 320 -0.29 18.85 -8.93
N ARG A 321 0.97 19.28 -9.09
CA ARG A 321 1.91 19.51 -7.96
C ARG A 321 1.54 20.62 -6.98
N LYS A 322 0.69 21.58 -7.39
CA LYS A 322 0.37 22.77 -6.59
C LYS A 322 -0.39 22.41 -5.30
N ARG A 323 -0.32 23.31 -4.33
CA ARG A 323 -1.03 23.16 -3.05
C ARG A 323 -2.45 23.70 -3.16
N ILE A 324 -3.35 23.13 -2.38
CA ILE A 324 -4.75 23.53 -2.31
C ILE A 324 -5.18 23.84 -0.87
N GLY A 325 -6.28 24.56 -0.73
CA GLY A 325 -6.81 25.05 0.54
C GLY A 325 -8.28 25.42 0.37
N THR A 326 -8.97 25.81 1.43
CA THR A 326 -10.40 26.13 1.39
C THR A 326 -10.71 27.28 0.42
N GLN A 327 -9.80 28.25 0.29
CA GLN A 327 -9.90 29.37 -0.65
C GLN A 327 -9.86 28.96 -2.13
N HIS A 328 -9.44 27.73 -2.44
CA HIS A 328 -9.39 27.20 -3.81
C HIS A 328 -10.61 26.32 -4.13
N LEU A 329 -11.54 26.12 -3.18
CA LEU A 329 -12.75 25.37 -3.44
C LEU A 329 -13.70 26.21 -4.31
N ALA A 330 -14.18 25.64 -5.41
CA ALA A 330 -15.28 26.23 -6.15
C ALA A 330 -16.53 26.35 -5.24
N GLU A 331 -17.26 27.44 -5.40
CA GLU A 331 -18.55 27.65 -4.74
C GLU A 331 -19.46 26.44 -5.00
N ALA A 332 -20.14 25.98 -3.95
CA ALA A 332 -21.06 24.85 -4.08
C ALA A 332 -22.28 25.32 -4.89
N HIS A 333 -22.42 24.84 -6.11
CA HIS A 333 -23.64 24.99 -6.91
C HIS A 333 -24.76 24.09 -6.39
#